data_AF-A0A8S4P0X6-F1
#
_entry.id   AF-A0A8S4P0X6-F1
#
_cell.length_a   1.000
_cell.length_b   1.000
_cell.length_c   1.000
_cell.angle_alpha   90.00
_cell.angle_beta   90.00
_cell.angle_gamma   90.00
#
_symmetry.space_group_name_H-M   'P 1'
#
loop_
_entity.id
_entity.type
_entity.pdbx_description
1 polymer ?
#
loop_
_entity_poly.entity_id
_entity_poly.type
_entity_poly.pdbx_seq_one_letter_code
_entity_poly.pdbx_strand_id
1 'polypeptide(L)'
;MAIMEFFGCTFIAFGPPVALLLFTVARDPLRIIVLTASAFFWLIALLLSSILWFAVVPLRQQLAFGVVFSVLFQELLRLAFYALLRKADAGLQKVTQGQDEQQLRVVKNKHLMAYVAGLGFGLMGGAFSLVNILADMTGPGTIGLHGESQDFFLVSAFLTLCFVFLHTFWGIIFFAGLDRKAYWQAAIVVASHMLVSCL
;
A
#
# COMPACT_ATOMS: atom_id res chain seq x y z
N MET A 1 -15.04 18.37 -20.15
CA MET A 1 -13.69 18.48 -19.58
C MET A 1 -13.57 17.66 -18.31
N ALA A 2 -14.45 17.82 -17.32
CA ALA A 2 -14.52 17.02 -16.09
C ALA A 2 -14.38 15.49 -16.27
N ILE A 3 -15.16 14.88 -17.17
CA ILE A 3 -15.09 13.42 -17.43
C ILE A 3 -13.71 13.00 -17.99
N MET A 4 -13.11 13.82 -18.85
CA MET A 4 -11.78 13.51 -19.41
C MET A 4 -10.69 13.59 -18.34
N GLU A 5 -10.77 14.60 -17.47
CA GLU A 5 -9.85 14.78 -16.34
C GLU A 5 -10.00 13.66 -15.31
N PHE A 6 -11.23 13.25 -15.01
CA PHE A 6 -11.52 12.10 -14.15
C PHE A 6 -10.85 10.82 -14.66
N PHE A 7 -11.07 10.45 -15.93
CA PHE A 7 -10.45 9.25 -16.51
C PHE A 7 -8.94 9.39 -16.64
N GLY A 8 -8.43 10.58 -17.00
CA GLY A 8 -7.01 10.87 -17.06
C GLY A 8 -6.32 10.66 -15.71
N CYS A 9 -6.82 11.28 -14.65
CA CYS A 9 -6.30 11.15 -13.29
C CYS A 9 -6.44 9.72 -12.75
N THR A 10 -7.58 9.07 -13.02
CA THR A 10 -7.80 7.66 -12.62
C THR A 10 -6.78 6.73 -13.27
N PHE A 11 -6.52 6.86 -14.58
CA PHE A 11 -5.57 6.02 -15.30
C PHE A 11 -4.11 6.34 -14.96
N ILE A 12 -3.79 7.58 -14.63
CA ILE A 12 -2.47 7.93 -14.09
C ILE A 12 -2.27 7.20 -12.75
N ALA A 13 -3.19 7.34 -11.81
CA ALA A 13 -3.03 6.80 -10.46
C ALA A 13 -3.11 5.28 -10.40
N PHE A 14 -4.09 4.68 -11.08
CA PHE A 14 -4.43 3.25 -10.94
C PHE A 14 -4.17 2.43 -12.21
N GLY A 15 -3.87 3.03 -13.36
CA GLY A 15 -3.59 2.30 -14.59
C GLY A 15 -2.43 1.30 -14.43
N PRO A 16 -1.22 1.73 -14.03
CA PRO A 16 -0.12 0.81 -13.81
C PRO A 16 -0.37 -0.21 -12.68
N PRO A 17 -0.90 0.16 -11.50
CA PRO A 17 -1.27 -0.80 -10.46
C PRO A 17 -2.29 -1.85 -10.91
N VAL A 18 -3.29 -1.46 -11.71
CA VAL A 18 -4.27 -2.40 -12.29
C VAL A 18 -3.60 -3.31 -13.32
N ALA A 19 -2.69 -2.79 -14.15
CA ALA A 19 -1.91 -3.63 -15.08
C ALA A 19 -1.08 -4.67 -14.31
N LEU A 20 -0.42 -4.27 -13.22
CA LEU A 20 0.28 -5.17 -12.32
C LEU A 20 -0.67 -6.23 -11.75
N LEU A 21 -1.85 -5.85 -11.27
CA LEU A 21 -2.87 -6.76 -10.77
C LEU A 21 -3.29 -7.78 -11.83
N LEU A 22 -3.66 -7.33 -13.03
CA LEU A 22 -4.17 -8.19 -14.11
C LEU A 22 -3.09 -9.15 -14.64
N PHE A 23 -1.87 -8.67 -14.88
CA PHE A 23 -0.82 -9.48 -15.52
C PHE A 23 -0.06 -10.37 -14.54
N THR A 24 0.07 -9.98 -13.26
CA THR A 24 0.91 -10.70 -12.29
C THR A 24 0.13 -11.36 -11.16
N VAL A 25 -0.94 -10.74 -10.64
CA VAL A 25 -1.68 -11.21 -9.46
C VAL A 25 -2.84 -12.11 -9.86
N ALA A 26 -3.64 -11.70 -10.86
CA ALA A 26 -4.88 -12.37 -11.24
C ALA A 26 -4.72 -13.80 -11.78
N ARG A 27 -3.49 -14.20 -12.14
CA ARG A 27 -3.19 -15.55 -12.65
C ARG A 27 -3.20 -16.64 -11.57
N ASP A 28 -3.21 -16.27 -10.30
CA ASP A 28 -2.99 -17.19 -9.18
C ASP A 28 -3.85 -16.80 -7.98
N PRO A 29 -4.78 -17.67 -7.54
CA PRO A 29 -5.74 -17.35 -6.48
C PRO A 29 -5.04 -17.05 -5.14
N LEU A 30 -3.88 -17.67 -4.86
CA LEU A 30 -3.14 -17.40 -3.63
C LEU A 30 -2.67 -15.94 -3.58
N ARG A 31 -2.25 -15.38 -4.72
CA ARG A 31 -1.81 -13.98 -4.81
C ARG A 31 -2.97 -13.03 -4.57
N ILE A 32 -4.16 -13.34 -5.07
CA ILE A 32 -5.36 -12.55 -4.80
C ILE A 32 -5.67 -12.54 -3.30
N ILE A 33 -5.60 -13.69 -2.63
CA ILE A 33 -5.82 -13.79 -1.18
C ILE A 33 -4.80 -12.94 -0.42
N VAL A 34 -3.51 -13.05 -0.77
CA VAL A 34 -2.44 -12.25 -0.13
C VAL A 34 -2.62 -10.75 -0.38
N LEU A 35 -3.00 -10.35 -1.59
CA LEU A 35 -3.28 -8.95 -1.95
C LEU A 35 -4.39 -8.39 -1.04
N THR A 36 -5.54 -9.06 -1.00
CA THR A 36 -6.70 -8.63 -0.21
C THR A 36 -6.39 -8.61 1.28
N ALA A 37 -5.69 -9.64 1.79
CA ALA A 37 -5.30 -9.68 3.20
C ALA A 37 -4.33 -8.54 3.56
N SER A 38 -3.36 -8.23 2.69
CA SER A 38 -2.42 -7.13 2.92
C SER A 38 -3.11 -5.76 2.90
N ALA A 39 -4.06 -5.54 1.99
CA ALA A 39 -4.89 -4.34 1.94
C ALA A 39 -5.73 -4.18 3.23
N PHE A 40 -6.25 -5.28 3.76
CA PHE A 40 -6.97 -5.27 5.05
C PHE A 40 -6.05 -4.91 6.24
N PHE A 41 -4.82 -5.41 6.26
CA PHE A 41 -3.84 -5.02 7.29
C PHE A 41 -3.50 -3.53 7.22
N TRP A 42 -3.45 -2.95 6.02
CA TRP A 42 -3.29 -1.50 5.85
C TRP A 42 -4.50 -0.74 6.44
N LEU A 43 -5.74 -1.22 6.23
CA LEU A 43 -6.93 -0.62 6.85
C LEU A 43 -6.89 -0.68 8.38
N ILE A 44 -6.42 -1.79 8.96
CA ILE A 44 -6.22 -1.89 10.41
C ILE A 44 -5.19 -0.85 10.87
N ALA A 45 -4.08 -0.68 10.15
CA ALA A 45 -3.09 0.33 10.48
C ALA A 45 -3.70 1.74 10.48
N LEU A 46 -4.50 2.07 9.46
CA LEU A 46 -5.19 3.36 9.39
C LEU A 46 -6.21 3.53 10.52
N LEU A 47 -6.96 2.48 10.85
CA LEU A 47 -7.93 2.49 11.95
C LEU A 47 -7.24 2.79 13.29
N LEU A 48 -6.14 2.09 13.59
CA LEU A 48 -5.35 2.33 14.80
C LEU A 48 -4.77 3.75 14.83
N SER A 49 -4.32 4.24 13.67
CA SER A 49 -3.83 5.62 13.51
C SER A 49 -4.92 6.64 13.83
N SER A 50 -6.13 6.43 13.31
CA SER A 50 -7.29 7.30 13.54
C SER A 50 -7.74 7.27 15.00
N ILE A 51 -7.74 6.10 15.65
CA ILE A 51 -8.03 5.97 17.08
C ILE A 51 -6.99 6.73 17.91
N LEU A 52 -5.71 6.61 17.59
CA LEU A 52 -4.65 7.35 18.30
C LEU A 52 -4.82 8.86 18.13
N TRP A 53 -5.02 9.33 16.90
CA TRP A 53 -5.25 10.75 16.61
C TRP A 53 -6.51 11.26 17.34
N PHE A 54 -7.58 10.47 17.40
CA PHE A 54 -8.78 10.81 18.16
C PHE A 54 -8.51 10.83 19.67
N ALA A 55 -7.80 9.86 20.24
CA ALA A 55 -7.53 9.81 21.68
C ALA A 55 -6.68 10.99 22.17
N VAL A 56 -5.70 11.44 21.39
CA VAL A 56 -4.77 12.51 21.77
C VAL A 56 -5.32 13.90 21.41
N VAL A 57 -6.34 14.33 22.15
CA VAL A 57 -7.03 15.64 21.96
C VAL A 57 -6.07 16.85 21.82
N PRO A 58 -5.04 17.05 22.67
CA PRO A 58 -4.21 18.25 22.58
C PRO A 58 -3.30 18.30 21.36
N LEU A 59 -2.99 17.16 20.71
CA LEU A 59 -2.11 17.10 19.54
C LEU A 59 -2.88 16.96 18.21
N ARG A 60 -4.23 16.98 18.22
CA ARG A 60 -5.03 16.86 16.99
C ARG A 60 -4.71 17.92 15.94
N GLN A 61 -4.34 19.13 16.38
CA GLN A 61 -3.99 20.24 15.51
C GLN A 61 -2.60 20.09 14.84
N GLN A 62 -1.75 19.21 15.38
CA GLN A 62 -0.44 18.92 14.80
C GLN A 62 -0.56 17.74 13.84
N LEU A 63 -0.90 18.01 12.57
CA LEU A 63 -1.04 16.96 11.55
C LEU A 63 0.22 16.08 11.41
N ALA A 64 1.41 16.67 11.60
CA ALA A 64 2.68 15.95 11.62
C ALA A 64 2.70 14.80 12.64
N PHE A 65 2.10 14.96 13.82
CA PHE A 65 1.96 13.89 14.81
C PHE A 65 1.14 12.73 14.24
N GLY A 66 -0.02 13.02 13.62
CA GLY A 66 -0.85 12.01 12.99
C GLY A 66 -0.13 11.24 11.88
N VAL A 67 0.60 11.95 11.02
CA VAL A 67 1.38 11.36 9.91
C VAL A 67 2.46 10.42 10.46
N VAL A 68 3.27 10.87 11.41
CA VAL A 68 4.37 10.08 11.97
C VAL A 68 3.86 8.76 12.57
N PHE A 69 2.83 8.82 13.42
CA PHE A 69 2.29 7.60 14.01
C PHE A 69 1.56 6.72 12.99
N SER A 70 0.95 7.31 11.96
CA SER A 70 0.34 6.51 10.89
C SER A 70 1.38 5.70 10.12
N VAL A 71 2.49 6.31 9.73
CA VAL A 71 3.60 5.61 9.07
C VAL A 71 4.13 4.48 9.96
N LEU A 72 4.33 4.74 11.26
CA LEU A 72 4.78 3.71 12.20
C LEU A 72 3.80 2.53 12.31
N PHE A 73 2.49 2.80 12.43
CA PHE A 73 1.50 1.72 12.45
C PHE A 73 1.47 0.95 11.13
N GLN A 74 1.58 1.62 9.98
CA GLN A 74 1.63 0.94 8.69
C GLN A 74 2.83 0.00 8.57
N GLU A 75 4.01 0.41 9.03
CA GLU A 75 5.21 -0.44 9.00
C GLU A 75 5.16 -1.56 10.06
N LEU A 76 4.58 -1.32 11.23
CA LEU A 76 4.32 -2.36 12.25
C LEU A 76 3.36 -3.43 11.73
N LEU A 77 2.27 -3.03 11.07
CA LEU A 77 1.31 -3.97 10.48
C LEU A 77 1.91 -4.71 9.28
N ARG A 78 2.82 -4.08 8.52
CA ARG A 78 3.61 -4.78 7.49
C ARG A 78 4.50 -5.86 8.10
N LEU A 79 5.16 -5.59 9.23
CA LEU A 79 5.93 -6.59 9.97
C LEU A 79 5.03 -7.73 10.49
N ALA A 80 3.87 -7.39 11.04
CA ALA A 80 2.89 -8.38 11.50
C ALA A 80 2.41 -9.27 10.35
N PHE A 81 2.13 -8.68 9.18
CA PHE A 81 1.70 -9.40 7.99
C PHE A 81 2.82 -10.32 7.45
N TYR A 82 4.07 -9.85 7.43
CA TYR A 82 5.22 -10.70 7.11
C TYR A 82 5.29 -11.92 8.04
N ALA A 83 5.17 -11.71 9.36
CA ALA A 83 5.21 -12.79 10.34
C ALA A 83 4.05 -13.78 10.14
N LEU A 84 2.85 -13.28 9.82
CA LEU A 84 1.69 -14.10 9.50
C LEU A 84 1.93 -14.95 8.25
N LEU A 85 2.46 -14.36 7.17
CA LEU A 85 2.77 -15.08 5.93
C LEU A 85 3.83 -16.17 6.16
N ARG A 86 4.85 -15.91 6.98
CA ARG A 86 5.87 -16.92 7.31
C ARG A 86 5.28 -18.07 8.14
N LYS A 87 4.36 -17.77 9.06
CA LYS A 87 3.63 -18.81 9.82
C LYS A 87 2.71 -19.63 8.91
N ALA A 88 2.00 -18.97 7.98
CA ALA A 88 1.13 -19.63 7.03
C ALA A 88 1.91 -20.55 6.08
N ASP A 89 3.04 -20.08 5.53
CA ASP A 89 3.95 -20.87 4.68
C ASP A 89 4.45 -22.12 5.42
N ALA A 90 4.94 -21.98 6.66
CA ALA A 90 5.37 -23.11 7.47
C ALA A 90 4.23 -24.09 7.82
N GLY A 91 3.01 -23.58 8.02
CA GLY A 91 1.83 -24.40 8.27
C GLY A 91 1.40 -25.20 7.04
N LEU A 92 1.31 -24.54 5.89
CA LEU A 92 0.99 -25.16 4.59
C LEU A 92 2.02 -26.24 4.23
N GLN A 93 3.32 -25.96 4.39
CA GLN A 93 4.37 -26.93 4.13
C GLN A 93 4.25 -28.21 4.96
N LYS A 94 3.70 -28.16 6.18
CA LYS A 94 3.50 -29.35 7.03
C LYS A 94 2.29 -30.17 6.62
N VAL A 95 1.23 -29.53 6.13
CA VAL A 95 -0.01 -30.19 5.72
C VAL A 95 0.11 -30.77 4.30
N THR A 96 0.90 -30.14 3.44
CA THR A 96 1.09 -30.53 2.04
C THR A 96 2.22 -31.56 1.84
N GLN A 97 2.81 -32.14 2.90
CA GLN A 97 3.81 -33.22 2.79
C GLN A 97 3.21 -34.55 2.27
N GLY A 98 2.64 -34.53 1.06
CA GLY A 98 1.98 -35.66 0.41
C GLY A 98 1.28 -35.34 -0.93
N GLN A 99 1.16 -34.07 -1.33
CA GLN A 99 0.56 -33.66 -2.61
C GLN A 99 1.53 -32.83 -3.46
N ASP A 100 1.55 -33.13 -4.77
CA ASP A 100 2.35 -32.63 -5.88
C ASP A 100 3.28 -31.42 -5.65
N GLU A 101 4.57 -31.60 -5.98
CA GLU A 101 5.64 -30.59 -5.98
C GLU A 101 5.30 -29.29 -6.76
N GLN A 102 4.29 -29.33 -7.63
CA GLN A 102 3.81 -28.19 -8.42
C GLN A 102 3.05 -27.14 -7.61
N GLN A 103 2.20 -27.50 -6.64
CA GLN A 103 1.53 -26.51 -5.78
C GLN A 103 2.54 -25.85 -4.81
N LEU A 104 3.60 -26.57 -4.45
CA LEU A 104 4.68 -26.09 -3.59
C LEU A 104 5.52 -24.96 -4.24
N ARG A 105 5.62 -24.93 -5.58
CA ARG A 105 6.40 -23.90 -6.31
C ARG A 105 5.80 -22.49 -6.23
N VAL A 106 4.47 -22.39 -6.12
CA VAL A 106 3.76 -21.11 -6.04
C VAL A 106 4.03 -20.40 -4.70
N VAL A 107 4.05 -21.14 -3.60
CA VAL A 107 4.40 -20.63 -2.27
C VAL A 107 5.91 -20.34 -2.17
N LYS A 108 6.75 -21.04 -2.95
CA LYS A 108 8.22 -20.94 -2.91
C LYS A 108 8.77 -19.57 -3.31
N ASN A 109 8.07 -18.80 -4.14
CA ASN A 109 8.52 -17.46 -4.54
C ASN A 109 8.19 -16.41 -3.48
N LYS A 110 8.95 -16.43 -2.38
CA LYS A 110 8.88 -15.46 -1.28
C LYS A 110 8.89 -14.00 -1.75
N HIS A 111 9.68 -13.71 -2.79
CA HIS A 111 9.75 -12.39 -3.41
C HIS A 111 8.43 -11.97 -4.08
N LEU A 112 7.71 -12.92 -4.67
CA LEU A 112 6.43 -12.63 -5.30
C LEU A 112 5.36 -12.33 -4.26
N MET A 113 5.35 -13.07 -3.14
CA MET A 113 4.45 -12.78 -2.02
C MET A 113 4.73 -11.40 -1.41
N ALA A 114 6.00 -11.02 -1.28
CA ALA A 114 6.40 -9.69 -0.83
C ALA A 114 5.94 -8.57 -1.78
N TYR A 115 6.10 -8.77 -3.08
CA TYR A 115 5.62 -7.87 -4.11
C TYR A 115 4.10 -7.70 -4.05
N VAL A 116 3.34 -8.80 -3.97
CA VAL A 116 1.87 -8.78 -3.90
C VAL A 116 1.41 -8.07 -2.61
N ALA A 117 2.07 -8.35 -1.48
CA ALA A 117 1.78 -7.68 -0.21
C ALA A 117 2.01 -6.17 -0.30
N GLY A 118 3.13 -5.74 -0.88
CA GLY A 118 3.45 -4.33 -1.10
C GLY A 118 2.43 -3.65 -2.01
N LEU A 119 2.04 -4.32 -3.12
CA LEU A 119 1.03 -3.81 -4.04
C LEU A 119 -0.34 -3.64 -3.36
N GLY A 120 -0.74 -4.56 -2.47
CA GLY A 120 -2.00 -4.45 -1.74
C GLY A 120 -2.02 -3.29 -0.73
N PHE A 121 -0.91 -3.06 -0.01
CA PHE A 121 -0.71 -1.86 0.81
C PHE A 121 -0.80 -0.58 -0.05
N GLY A 122 -0.11 -0.57 -1.19
CA GLY A 122 -0.09 0.56 -2.11
C GLY A 122 -1.47 0.88 -2.69
N LEU A 123 -2.18 -0.11 -3.22
CA LEU A 123 -3.51 0.05 -3.79
C LEU A 123 -4.51 0.59 -2.78
N MET A 124 -4.52 0.05 -1.55
CA MET A 124 -5.44 0.51 -0.53
C MET A 124 -5.10 1.94 -0.06
N GLY A 125 -3.81 2.23 0.16
CA GLY A 125 -3.37 3.58 0.51
C GLY A 125 -3.67 4.59 -0.58
N GLY A 126 -3.45 4.23 -1.85
CA GLY A 126 -3.77 5.08 -2.98
C GLY A 126 -5.29 5.30 -3.14
N ALA A 127 -6.10 4.27 -2.91
CA ALA A 127 -7.56 4.38 -2.93
C ALA A 127 -8.05 5.37 -1.86
N PHE A 128 -7.56 5.24 -0.62
CA PHE A 128 -7.89 6.16 0.46
C PHE A 128 -7.44 7.60 0.18
N SER A 129 -6.30 7.77 -0.49
CA SER A 129 -5.76 9.09 -0.82
C SER A 129 -6.53 9.80 -1.92
N LEU A 130 -7.03 9.07 -2.93
CA LEU A 130 -7.46 9.69 -4.19
C LEU A 130 -8.94 9.51 -4.52
N VAL A 131 -9.63 8.47 -4.04
CA VAL A 131 -11.01 8.15 -4.49
C VAL A 131 -12.00 9.28 -4.18
N ASN A 132 -11.89 9.92 -3.02
CA ASN A 132 -12.75 11.06 -2.67
C ASN A 132 -12.44 12.27 -3.58
N ILE A 133 -11.16 12.55 -3.82
CA ILE A 133 -10.73 13.64 -4.70
C ILE A 133 -11.22 13.39 -6.15
N LEU A 134 -11.16 12.14 -6.63
CA LEU A 134 -11.69 11.75 -7.93
C LEU A 134 -13.20 11.93 -8.04
N ALA A 135 -13.96 11.68 -6.96
CA ALA A 135 -15.39 11.93 -6.95
C ALA A 135 -15.71 13.42 -7.18
N ASP A 136 -14.93 14.31 -6.57
CA ASP A 136 -15.09 15.76 -6.72
C ASP A 136 -14.78 16.25 -8.15
N MET A 137 -13.90 15.57 -8.89
CA MET A 137 -13.58 15.89 -10.29
C MET A 137 -14.75 15.68 -11.26
N THR A 138 -15.81 14.98 -10.87
CA THR A 138 -16.97 14.74 -11.74
C THR A 138 -17.82 15.99 -11.96
N GLY A 139 -17.67 17.00 -11.09
CA GLY A 139 -18.33 18.29 -11.20
C GLY A 139 -17.77 19.16 -12.33
N PRO A 140 -18.52 20.20 -12.77
CA PRO A 140 -18.07 21.09 -13.84
C PRO A 140 -16.97 22.08 -13.43
N GLY A 141 -16.64 22.17 -12.13
CA GLY A 141 -15.65 23.09 -11.58
C GLY A 141 -14.29 22.41 -11.37
N THR A 142 -13.21 23.19 -11.53
CA THR A 142 -11.85 22.81 -11.13
C THR A 142 -11.40 23.62 -9.92
N ILE A 143 -10.32 23.20 -9.28
CA ILE A 143 -9.73 23.86 -8.11
C ILE A 143 -9.04 25.16 -8.55
N GLY A 144 -8.96 26.15 -7.65
CA GLY A 144 -8.25 27.41 -7.91
C GLY A 144 -9.08 28.68 -7.76
N LEU A 145 -10.36 28.59 -7.37
CA LEU A 145 -11.19 29.77 -7.09
C LEU A 145 -10.60 30.67 -5.98
N HIS A 146 -9.88 30.08 -5.02
CA HIS A 146 -9.24 30.79 -3.91
C HIS A 146 -7.72 30.94 -4.08
N GLY A 147 -7.21 30.88 -5.32
CA GLY A 147 -5.77 31.01 -5.62
C GLY A 147 -4.94 29.73 -5.45
N GLU A 148 -5.61 28.58 -5.29
CA GLU A 148 -4.99 27.26 -5.31
C GLU A 148 -4.54 26.88 -6.74
N SER A 149 -3.62 25.92 -6.86
CA SER A 149 -3.14 25.47 -8.17
C SER A 149 -4.23 24.73 -8.93
N GLN A 150 -4.39 25.05 -10.22
CA GLN A 150 -5.27 24.34 -11.15
C GLN A 150 -4.79 22.90 -11.43
N ASP A 151 -3.50 22.61 -11.20
CA ASP A 151 -2.89 21.30 -11.43
C ASP A 151 -3.06 20.32 -10.24
N PHE A 152 -3.83 20.70 -9.21
CA PHE A 152 -3.98 19.91 -7.98
C PHE A 152 -4.38 18.45 -8.25
N PHE A 153 -5.35 18.25 -9.14
CA PHE A 153 -5.84 16.91 -9.48
C PHE A 153 -4.77 16.06 -10.17
N LEU A 154 -4.04 16.65 -11.12
CA LEU A 154 -2.97 15.98 -11.84
C LEU A 154 -1.83 15.58 -10.90
N VAL A 155 -1.38 16.51 -10.05
CA VAL A 155 -0.32 16.27 -9.05
C VAL A 155 -0.75 15.21 -8.05
N SER A 156 -2.00 15.25 -7.58
CA SER A 156 -2.55 14.25 -6.66
C SER A 156 -2.57 12.85 -7.26
N ALA A 157 -2.91 12.72 -8.56
CA ALA A 157 -2.90 11.45 -9.27
C ALA A 157 -1.48 10.88 -9.40
N PHE A 158 -0.49 11.71 -9.78
CA PHE A 158 0.91 11.28 -9.85
C PHE A 158 1.50 10.92 -8.49
N LEU A 159 1.20 11.71 -7.46
CA LEU A 159 1.64 11.43 -6.10
C LEU A 159 1.07 10.10 -5.61
N THR A 160 -0.21 9.85 -5.87
CA THR A 160 -0.87 8.57 -5.57
C THR A 160 -0.17 7.40 -6.24
N LEU A 161 0.12 7.50 -7.54
CA LEU A 161 0.87 6.47 -8.27
C LEU A 161 2.25 6.22 -7.63
N CYS A 162 2.97 7.28 -7.28
CA CYS A 162 4.29 7.19 -6.65
C CYS A 162 4.21 6.43 -5.32
N PHE A 163 3.23 6.74 -4.47
CA PHE A 163 3.03 6.02 -3.20
C PHE A 163 2.65 4.54 -3.43
N VAL A 164 1.80 4.24 -4.41
CA VAL A 164 1.47 2.83 -4.73
C VAL A 164 2.72 2.04 -5.12
N PHE A 165 3.58 2.62 -5.95
CA PHE A 165 4.86 2.01 -6.33
C PHE A 165 5.84 1.93 -5.18
N LEU A 166 5.97 2.98 -4.38
CA LEU A 166 6.84 2.97 -3.20
C LEU A 166 6.42 1.86 -2.22
N HIS A 167 5.13 1.72 -1.91
CA HIS A 167 4.64 0.60 -1.09
C HIS A 167 4.96 -0.77 -1.69
N THR A 168 4.88 -0.90 -3.01
CA THR A 168 5.25 -2.12 -3.72
C THR A 168 6.75 -2.42 -3.55
N PHE A 169 7.62 -1.44 -3.76
CA PHE A 169 9.08 -1.59 -3.62
C PHE A 169 9.51 -1.78 -2.16
N TRP A 170 8.95 -1.01 -1.25
CA TRP A 170 9.15 -1.16 0.19
C TRP A 170 8.75 -2.54 0.67
N GLY A 171 7.62 -3.09 0.21
CA GLY A 171 7.22 -4.47 0.51
C GLY A 171 8.30 -5.48 0.12
N ILE A 172 8.85 -5.38 -1.09
CA ILE A 172 9.91 -6.27 -1.59
C ILE A 172 11.18 -6.14 -0.74
N ILE A 173 11.67 -4.91 -0.52
CA ILE A 173 12.92 -4.65 0.21
C ILE A 173 12.78 -5.06 1.69
N PHE A 174 11.65 -4.73 2.32
CA PHE A 174 11.38 -5.04 3.72
C PHE A 174 11.38 -6.55 3.96
N PHE A 175 10.66 -7.31 3.13
CA PHE A 175 10.57 -8.76 3.28
C PHE A 175 11.91 -9.43 2.97
N ALA A 176 12.61 -8.98 1.92
CA ALA A 176 13.93 -9.50 1.59
C ALA A 176 14.97 -9.21 2.70
N GLY A 177 14.90 -8.03 3.31
CA GLY A 177 15.74 -7.64 4.45
C GLY A 177 15.50 -8.51 5.67
N LEU A 178 14.24 -8.77 6.01
CA LEU A 178 13.88 -9.66 7.12
C LEU A 178 14.28 -11.12 6.88
N ASP A 179 14.10 -11.63 5.65
CA ASP A 179 14.51 -12.98 5.28
C ASP A 179 16.02 -13.18 5.41
N ARG A 180 16.81 -12.17 5.04
CA ARG A 180 18.29 -12.18 5.11
C ARG A 180 18.83 -11.77 6.48
N LYS A 181 17.97 -11.49 7.48
CA LYS A 181 18.33 -10.90 8.78
C LYS A 181 19.11 -9.58 8.66
N ALA A 182 18.97 -8.89 7.54
CA ALA A 182 19.56 -7.60 7.26
C ALA A 182 18.62 -6.48 7.71
N TYR A 183 18.50 -6.29 9.04
CA TYR A 183 17.56 -5.34 9.64
C TYR A 183 17.76 -3.88 9.20
N TRP A 184 18.95 -3.53 8.72
CA TRP A 184 19.22 -2.20 8.15
C TRP A 184 18.33 -1.89 6.94
N GLN A 185 17.98 -2.89 6.12
CA GLN A 185 17.11 -2.69 4.95
C GLN A 185 15.69 -2.33 5.38
N ALA A 186 15.19 -2.98 6.44
CA ALA A 186 13.89 -2.65 7.02
C ALA A 186 13.92 -1.24 7.64
N ALA A 187 14.99 -0.87 8.33
CA ALA A 187 15.15 0.48 8.88
C ALA A 187 15.15 1.56 7.79
N ILE A 188 15.82 1.33 6.67
CA ILE A 188 15.79 2.25 5.52
C ILE A 188 14.40 2.38 4.93
N VAL A 189 13.65 1.28 4.81
CA VAL A 189 12.26 1.33 4.34
C VAL A 189 11.43 2.26 5.23
N VAL A 190 11.48 2.06 6.56
CA VAL A 190 10.76 2.91 7.52
C VAL A 190 11.20 4.37 7.43
N ALA A 191 12.51 4.63 7.35
CA ALA A 191 13.05 5.98 7.25
C ALA A 191 12.64 6.68 5.94
N SER A 192 12.71 5.96 4.82
CA SER A 192 12.30 6.50 3.51
C SER A 192 10.80 6.73 3.42
N HIS A 193 9.98 5.87 4.04
CA HIS A 193 8.54 6.09 4.12
C HIS A 193 8.23 7.34 4.94
N MET A 194 8.85 7.49 6.11
CA MET A 194 8.71 8.70 6.92
C MET A 194 9.13 9.96 6.16
N LEU A 195 10.27 9.92 5.48
CA LEU A 195 10.80 11.04 4.73
C LEU A 195 9.83 11.47 3.61
N VAL A 196 9.34 10.53 2.81
CA VAL A 196 8.45 10.85 1.68
C VAL A 196 7.07 11.31 2.18
N SER A 197 6.59 10.81 3.32
CA SER A 197 5.33 11.28 3.93
C SER A 197 5.42 12.67 4.56
N CYS A 198 6.62 13.18 4.83
CA CYS A 198 6.83 14.51 5.40
C CYS A 198 7.26 15.59 4.38
N LEU A 199 7.46 15.20 3.12
CA LEU A 199 7.72 16.11 2.00
C LEU A 199 6.39 16.68 1.46
#